data_AF-A0A1V6V2D3-F1
#
_entry.id   AF-A0A1V6V2D3-F1
#
_cell.length_a   1.000
_cell.length_b   1.000
_cell.length_c   1.000
_cell.angle_alpha   90.00
_cell.angle_beta   90.00
_cell.angle_gamma   90.00
#
_symmetry.space_group_name_H-M   'P 1'
#
loop_
_entity.id
_entity.type
_entity.pdbx_description
1 polymer ?
#
loop_
_entity_poly.entity_id
_entity_poly.type
_entity_poly.pdbx_seq_one_letter_code
_entity_poly.pdbx_strand_id
1 'polypeptide(L)'
;MGGNSYNASDLNSVLSTLSSLASQGQGSTSQHIPTPNPPPKTTPSLSKPSEDPRPPQPRITRPPTTSTSGSSTITTWPAALRYVMRTVGQNEETQARIRGIIRGQHRHEQQWFHGREALLKQQQGRPEKQKELDAVLRSIGAPVKEDDGSTEKEFAAEIATYDAKVHRAAVQMADAIIAELRGLDIPFFTLRKELIQDTPSNIEASKSQSQTDSNGIIPSPIAKSELVKLQQRMLELLEDMCK
;
A
#
# COMPACT_ATOMS: atom_id res chain seq x y z
N MET A 1 -38.25 19.41 15.60
CA MET A 1 -38.43 18.43 16.69
C MET A 1 -39.00 17.16 16.07
N GLY A 2 -38.28 16.05 16.12
CA GLY A 2 -38.69 14.77 15.53
C GLY A 2 -37.52 13.80 15.49
N GLY A 3 -37.07 13.34 16.66
CA GLY A 3 -36.00 12.36 16.78
C GLY A 3 -36.53 10.97 16.44
N ASN A 4 -36.16 10.44 15.27
CA ASN A 4 -36.31 9.02 14.98
C ASN A 4 -35.20 8.26 15.72
N SER A 5 -35.50 7.86 16.94
CA SER A 5 -34.70 6.90 17.70
C SER A 5 -34.69 5.58 16.93
N TYR A 6 -33.60 5.34 16.21
CA TYR A 6 -33.39 4.11 15.46
C TYR A 6 -33.32 2.95 16.44
N ASN A 7 -34.33 2.07 16.42
CA ASN A 7 -34.34 0.85 17.24
C ASN A 7 -34.34 -0.36 16.31
N ALA A 8 -33.20 -1.05 16.23
CA ALA A 8 -32.99 -2.17 15.32
C ALA A 8 -33.85 -3.41 15.65
N SER A 9 -34.55 -3.41 16.79
CA SER A 9 -35.46 -4.47 17.21
C SER A 9 -36.90 -4.28 16.72
N ASP A 10 -37.22 -3.11 16.16
CA ASP A 10 -38.57 -2.80 15.68
C ASP A 10 -38.71 -3.09 14.17
N LEU A 11 -39.51 -4.12 13.85
CA LEU A 11 -39.80 -4.53 12.47
C LEU A 11 -40.43 -3.39 11.64
N ASN A 12 -41.21 -2.51 12.26
CA ASN A 12 -41.86 -1.40 11.56
C ASN A 12 -40.85 -0.34 11.09
N SER A 13 -39.80 -0.12 11.90
CA SER A 13 -38.68 0.75 11.55
C SER A 13 -37.84 0.15 10.41
N VAL A 14 -37.59 -1.16 10.42
CA VAL A 14 -36.87 -1.85 9.32
C VAL A 14 -37.66 -1.80 8.01
N LEU A 15 -38.97 -2.04 8.04
CA LEU A 15 -39.83 -1.97 6.86
C LEU A 15 -39.90 -0.55 6.27
N SER A 16 -39.93 0.47 7.12
CA SER A 16 -39.90 1.88 6.68
C SER A 16 -38.59 2.25 6.00
N THR A 17 -37.45 1.79 6.52
CA THR A 17 -36.14 2.02 5.89
C THR A 17 -36.02 1.29 4.55
N LEU A 18 -36.51 0.05 4.45
CA LEU A 18 -36.49 -0.71 3.20
C LEU A 18 -37.44 -0.11 2.14
N SER A 19 -38.61 0.40 2.57
CA SER A 19 -39.56 1.10 1.69
C SER A 19 -38.99 2.41 1.13
N SER A 20 -38.23 3.15 1.94
CA SER A 20 -37.51 4.36 1.51
C SER A 20 -36.45 4.06 0.43
N LEU A 21 -35.73 2.95 0.57
CA LEU A 21 -34.68 2.57 -0.39
C LEU A 21 -35.24 2.05 -1.72
N ALA A 22 -36.44 1.46 -1.72
CA ALA A 22 -37.09 0.94 -2.92
C ALA A 22 -37.58 2.03 -3.90
N SER A 23 -37.67 3.29 -3.48
CA SER A 23 -38.13 4.41 -4.33
C SER A 23 -37.02 5.08 -5.15
N GLN A 24 -35.76 4.62 -5.04
CA GLN A 24 -34.60 5.26 -5.66
C GLN A 24 -34.09 4.56 -6.92
N GLY A 25 -35.02 4.14 -7.79
CA GLY A 25 -34.67 3.46 -9.04
C GLY A 25 -35.64 3.76 -10.18
N GLN A 26 -35.53 4.93 -10.81
CA GLN A 26 -35.90 5.15 -12.23
C GLN A 26 -35.47 6.53 -12.77
N GLY A 27 -34.77 6.56 -13.90
CA GLY A 27 -34.47 7.74 -14.76
C GLY A 27 -32.97 8.02 -14.97
N SER A 28 -32.22 7.39 -15.88
CA SER A 28 -32.19 7.49 -17.37
C SER A 28 -31.37 8.68 -17.94
N THR A 29 -30.16 8.35 -18.43
CA THR A 29 -29.51 8.72 -19.72
C THR A 29 -29.64 10.14 -20.34
N SER A 30 -28.51 10.83 -20.56
CA SER A 30 -27.94 11.09 -21.91
C SER A 30 -26.81 12.15 -21.94
N GLN A 31 -25.71 11.75 -22.61
CA GLN A 31 -24.73 12.47 -23.44
C GLN A 31 -24.58 14.00 -23.36
N HIS A 32 -23.32 14.48 -23.28
CA HIS A 32 -22.60 15.04 -24.45
C HIS A 32 -21.11 15.33 -24.11
N ILE A 33 -20.21 14.85 -24.98
CA ILE A 33 -18.79 15.20 -25.05
C ILE A 33 -18.63 16.35 -26.04
N PRO A 34 -17.76 17.34 -25.80
CA PRO A 34 -17.03 17.94 -26.92
C PRO A 34 -15.51 17.89 -26.73
N THR A 35 -14.88 17.27 -27.72
CA THR A 35 -13.46 17.31 -28.06
C THR A 35 -13.00 18.72 -28.47
N PRO A 36 -11.68 18.98 -28.48
CA PRO A 36 -11.08 20.30 -28.66
C PRO A 36 -10.83 20.65 -30.14
N ASN A 37 -11.05 21.92 -30.50
CA ASN A 37 -10.67 22.51 -31.79
C ASN A 37 -9.47 23.47 -31.61
N PRO A 38 -8.40 23.33 -32.42
CA PRO A 38 -7.47 24.42 -32.75
C PRO A 38 -7.57 24.77 -34.26
N PRO A 39 -6.77 25.70 -34.81
CA PRO A 39 -6.76 27.16 -34.68
C PRO A 39 -7.04 27.87 -36.05
N PRO A 40 -7.25 29.20 -36.12
CA PRO A 40 -7.10 29.93 -37.37
C PRO A 40 -5.74 30.63 -37.52
N LYS A 41 -5.28 30.57 -38.76
CA LYS A 41 -4.09 31.13 -39.39
C LYS A 41 -4.01 32.66 -39.26
N THR A 42 -2.79 33.17 -39.05
CA THR A 42 -2.39 34.49 -39.55
C THR A 42 -0.96 34.45 -40.10
N THR A 43 -0.82 35.17 -41.19
CA THR A 43 0.23 35.24 -42.20
C THR A 43 1.57 35.84 -41.74
N PRO A 44 2.64 35.66 -42.54
CA PRO A 44 4.01 35.97 -42.16
C PRO A 44 4.35 37.45 -42.38
N SER A 45 5.17 38.03 -41.49
CA SER A 45 5.88 39.27 -41.78
C SER A 45 7.38 39.01 -41.73
N LEU A 46 7.99 39.27 -42.88
CA LEU A 46 9.38 39.13 -43.23
C LEU A 46 10.14 40.39 -42.78
N SER A 47 11.12 40.25 -41.89
CA SER A 47 12.12 41.29 -41.63
C SER A 47 13.51 40.68 -41.40
N LYS A 48 14.45 41.18 -42.21
CA LYS A 48 15.84 40.79 -42.49
C LYS A 48 16.78 40.53 -41.29
N PRO A 49 17.90 39.81 -41.54
CA PRO A 49 18.98 39.59 -40.59
C PRO A 49 19.94 40.79 -40.55
N SER A 50 20.44 41.11 -39.37
CA SER A 50 21.64 41.93 -39.20
C SER A 50 22.73 41.02 -38.63
N GLU A 51 23.68 40.65 -39.48
CA GLU A 51 24.94 40.03 -39.09
C GLU A 51 25.78 41.06 -38.33
N ASP A 52 26.27 40.68 -37.15
CA ASP A 52 27.38 41.35 -36.49
C ASP A 52 28.40 40.25 -36.11
N PRO A 53 29.64 40.29 -36.66
CA PRO A 53 30.64 39.27 -36.42
C PRO A 53 31.36 39.54 -35.10
N ARG A 54 30.95 38.88 -34.01
CA ARG A 54 31.72 38.84 -32.75
C ARG A 54 32.46 37.50 -32.61
N PRO A 55 33.79 37.51 -32.36
CA PRO A 55 34.59 36.28 -32.27
C PRO A 55 34.17 35.38 -31.09
N PRO A 56 34.30 34.05 -31.21
CA PRO A 56 33.83 33.11 -30.21
C PRO A 56 34.75 33.11 -28.97
N GLN A 57 34.20 33.45 -27.82
CA GLN A 57 34.81 33.08 -26.54
C GLN A 57 34.67 31.57 -26.31
N PRO A 58 35.70 30.88 -25.77
CA PRO A 58 35.59 29.48 -25.39
C PRO A 58 34.61 29.35 -24.22
N ARG A 59 33.42 28.79 -24.51
CA ARG A 59 32.51 28.32 -23.45
C ARG A 59 33.22 27.25 -22.65
N ILE A 60 33.58 27.58 -21.42
CA ILE A 60 33.85 26.59 -20.38
C ILE A 60 32.61 25.71 -20.29
N THR A 61 32.74 24.46 -20.72
CA THR A 61 31.73 23.42 -20.58
C THR A 61 31.44 23.22 -19.09
N ARG A 62 30.40 23.89 -18.61
CA ARG A 62 29.73 23.55 -17.35
C ARG A 62 29.21 22.10 -17.52
N PRO A 63 29.51 21.17 -16.61
CA PRO A 63 28.95 19.83 -16.68
C PRO A 63 27.42 19.92 -16.60
N PRO A 64 26.68 19.15 -17.41
CA PRO A 64 25.23 19.17 -17.40
C PRO A 64 24.71 18.69 -16.04
N THR A 65 24.09 19.61 -15.30
CA THR A 65 23.29 19.31 -14.12
C THR A 65 21.93 18.76 -14.55
N THR A 66 21.89 17.59 -15.17
CA THR A 66 20.65 16.86 -15.44
C THR A 66 20.95 15.37 -15.42
N SER A 67 20.97 14.78 -14.23
CA SER A 67 20.73 13.35 -14.11
C SER A 67 19.66 13.15 -13.05
N THR A 68 18.41 13.28 -13.49
CA THR A 68 17.28 12.54 -12.92
C THR A 68 17.55 11.05 -13.20
N SER A 69 18.61 10.51 -12.60
CA SER A 69 18.89 9.09 -12.61
C SER A 69 17.72 8.44 -11.88
N GLY A 70 16.91 7.69 -12.63
CA GLY A 70 15.74 7.01 -12.08
C GLY A 70 16.10 6.21 -10.83
N SER A 71 15.21 6.27 -9.84
CA SER A 71 15.29 5.51 -8.59
C SER A 71 15.64 4.02 -8.82
N SER A 72 15.21 3.49 -9.96
CA SER A 72 15.41 2.11 -10.44
C SER A 72 16.85 1.68 -10.74
N THR A 73 17.82 2.60 -10.83
CA THR A 73 19.24 2.28 -11.10
C THR A 73 20.11 2.43 -9.85
N ILE A 74 19.56 2.93 -8.74
CA ILE A 74 20.30 3.18 -7.51
C ILE A 74 20.47 1.87 -6.73
N THR A 75 21.67 1.29 -6.77
CA THR A 75 22.01 0.08 -6.00
C THR A 75 22.72 0.33 -4.68
N THR A 76 23.30 1.51 -4.48
CA THR A 76 24.12 1.80 -3.30
C THR A 76 23.37 2.64 -2.27
N TRP A 77 23.54 2.29 -0.99
CA TRP A 77 22.90 2.98 0.13
C TRP A 77 23.16 4.51 0.17
N PRO A 78 24.41 5.01 0.02
CA PRO A 78 24.66 6.46 0.07
C PRO A 78 24.05 7.24 -1.09
N ALA A 79 23.81 6.59 -2.24
CA ALA A 79 23.12 7.22 -3.36
C ALA A 79 21.61 7.27 -3.11
N ALA A 80 21.04 6.18 -2.55
CA ALA A 80 19.63 6.12 -2.17
C ALA A 80 19.28 7.13 -1.07
N LEU A 81 20.12 7.26 -0.04
CA LEU A 81 19.94 8.23 1.03
C LEU A 81 19.91 9.67 0.49
N ARG A 82 20.89 10.03 -0.36
CA ARG A 82 20.93 11.35 -1.00
C ARG A 82 19.73 11.62 -1.89
N TYR A 83 19.22 10.59 -2.55
CA TYR A 83 18.00 10.69 -3.36
C TYR A 83 16.80 10.97 -2.45
N VAL A 84 16.54 10.13 -1.44
CA VAL A 84 15.39 10.25 -0.53
C VAL A 84 15.40 11.55 0.26
N MET A 85 16.55 11.99 0.78
CA MET A 85 16.66 13.30 1.44
C MET A 85 16.30 14.45 0.50
N ARG A 86 16.58 14.32 -0.80
CA ARG A 86 16.24 15.33 -1.81
C ARG A 86 14.78 15.23 -2.26
N THR A 87 14.24 14.05 -2.49
CA THR A 87 12.87 13.86 -2.98
C THR A 87 11.85 13.89 -1.87
N VAL A 88 11.96 13.02 -0.86
CA VAL A 88 11.02 12.96 0.26
C VAL A 88 11.21 14.16 1.19
N GLY A 89 12.45 14.60 1.44
CA GLY A 89 12.71 15.73 2.33
C GLY A 89 12.27 17.10 1.77
N GLN A 90 12.11 17.24 0.45
CA GLN A 90 11.68 18.50 -0.18
C GLN A 90 10.23 18.46 -0.68
N ASN A 91 9.61 17.27 -0.75
CA ASN A 91 8.25 17.10 -1.24
C ASN A 91 7.30 16.74 -0.10
N GLU A 92 6.55 17.74 0.37
CA GLU A 92 5.55 17.57 1.43
C GLU A 92 4.41 16.64 1.03
N GLU A 93 4.02 16.58 -0.25
CA GLU A 93 2.99 15.66 -0.73
C GLU A 93 3.44 14.19 -0.56
N THR A 94 4.71 13.92 -0.88
CA THR A 94 5.29 12.58 -0.70
C THR A 94 5.32 12.21 0.79
N GLN A 95 5.73 13.14 1.66
CA GLN A 95 5.69 12.93 3.11
C GLN A 95 4.26 12.72 3.63
N ALA A 96 3.30 13.51 3.16
CA ALA A 96 1.89 13.38 3.54
C ALA A 96 1.33 12.01 3.15
N ARG A 97 1.68 11.49 1.97
CA ARG A 97 1.30 10.16 1.52
C ARG A 97 1.94 9.05 2.35
N ILE A 98 3.24 9.13 2.63
CA ILE A 98 3.94 8.16 3.51
C ILE A 98 3.32 8.16 4.92
N ARG A 99 3.06 9.34 5.49
CA ARG A 99 2.34 9.47 6.76
C ARG A 99 0.93 8.85 6.71
N GLY A 100 0.24 9.01 5.59
CA GLY A 100 -1.06 8.38 5.33
C GLY A 100 -0.96 6.86 5.37
N ILE A 101 0.05 6.30 4.72
CA ILE A 101 0.32 4.85 4.70
C ILE A 101 0.58 4.34 6.12
N ILE A 102 1.48 4.99 6.87
CA ILE A 102 1.82 4.61 8.25
C ILE A 102 0.56 4.63 9.13
N ARG A 103 -0.23 5.70 9.08
CA ARG A 103 -1.50 5.77 9.85
C ARG A 103 -2.50 4.70 9.42
N GLY A 104 -2.58 4.41 8.13
CA GLY A 104 -3.45 3.36 7.59
C GLY A 104 -3.08 1.98 8.15
N GLN A 105 -1.79 1.65 8.18
CA GLN A 105 -1.29 0.43 8.79
C GLN A 105 -1.71 0.31 10.27
N HIS A 106 -1.41 1.34 11.07
CA HIS A 106 -1.77 1.34 12.49
C HIS A 106 -3.27 1.16 12.72
N ARG A 107 -4.12 1.76 11.88
CA ARG A 107 -5.58 1.57 11.96
C ARG A 107 -5.99 0.14 11.68
N HIS A 108 -5.42 -0.52 10.66
CA HIS A 108 -5.72 -1.92 10.37
C HIS A 108 -5.28 -2.84 11.51
N GLU A 109 -4.08 -2.62 12.06
CA GLU A 109 -3.57 -3.38 13.21
C GLU A 109 -4.49 -3.23 14.43
N GLN A 110 -4.89 -1.99 14.73
CA GLN A 110 -5.87 -1.73 15.77
C GLN A 110 -7.19 -2.43 15.46
N GLN A 111 -7.71 -2.33 14.24
CA GLN A 111 -8.97 -2.96 13.87
C GLN A 111 -8.93 -4.49 14.04
N TRP A 112 -7.83 -5.14 13.65
CA TRP A 112 -7.65 -6.58 13.83
C TRP A 112 -7.54 -6.96 15.29
N PHE A 113 -6.83 -6.16 16.10
CA PHE A 113 -6.76 -6.36 17.53
C PHE A 113 -8.14 -6.26 18.18
N HIS A 114 -8.88 -5.17 17.94
CA HIS A 114 -10.22 -4.98 18.49
C HIS A 114 -11.20 -6.06 17.99
N GLY A 115 -11.07 -6.51 16.75
CA GLY A 115 -11.88 -7.59 16.21
C GLY A 115 -11.63 -8.92 16.91
N ARG A 116 -10.37 -9.22 17.24
CA ARG A 116 -10.01 -10.41 18.04
C ARG A 116 -10.54 -10.32 19.47
N GLU A 117 -10.40 -9.15 20.11
CA GLU A 117 -10.93 -8.90 21.46
C GLU A 117 -12.46 -9.04 21.50
N ALA A 118 -13.15 -8.51 20.50
CA ALA A 118 -14.61 -8.64 20.37
C ALA A 118 -15.03 -10.11 20.20
N LEU A 119 -14.25 -10.89 19.43
CA LEU A 119 -14.50 -12.32 19.22
C LEU A 119 -14.33 -13.11 20.52
N LEU A 120 -13.28 -12.84 21.30
CA LEU A 120 -13.09 -13.43 22.63
C LEU A 120 -14.23 -13.10 23.59
N LYS A 121 -14.65 -11.83 23.63
CA LYS A 121 -15.79 -11.40 24.44
C LYS A 121 -17.09 -12.08 24.02
N GLN A 122 -17.29 -12.29 22.72
CA GLN A 122 -18.46 -13.00 22.21
C GLN A 122 -18.42 -14.48 22.62
N GLN A 123 -17.27 -15.13 22.57
CA GLN A 123 -17.10 -16.52 23.01
C GLN A 123 -17.40 -16.69 24.50
N GLN A 124 -16.97 -15.75 25.35
CA GLN A 124 -17.29 -15.77 26.78
C GLN A 124 -18.78 -15.66 27.09
N GLY A 125 -19.56 -14.93 26.28
CA GLY A 125 -21.00 -14.76 26.46
C GLY A 125 -21.87 -15.85 25.80
N ARG A 126 -21.28 -16.76 25.00
CA ARG A 126 -22.00 -17.88 24.38
C ARG A 126 -22.45 -18.97 25.36
N PRO A 127 -21.65 -19.45 26.33
CA PRO A 127 -22.08 -20.51 27.24
C PRO A 127 -23.27 -20.09 28.12
N GLU A 128 -23.34 -18.83 28.56
CA GLU A 128 -24.48 -18.33 29.34
C GLU A 128 -25.79 -18.37 28.53
N LYS A 129 -25.74 -17.92 27.27
CA LYS A 129 -26.89 -17.97 26.35
C LYS A 129 -27.29 -19.40 26.02
N GLN A 130 -26.32 -20.28 25.82
CA GLN A 130 -26.58 -21.70 25.56
C GLN A 130 -27.25 -22.36 26.76
N LYS A 131 -26.79 -22.08 27.98
CA LYS A 131 -27.41 -22.56 29.22
C LYS A 131 -28.86 -22.07 29.39
N GLU A 132 -29.15 -20.83 29.02
CA GLU A 132 -30.53 -20.30 29.05
C GLU A 132 -31.43 -21.05 28.05
N LEU A 133 -30.95 -21.26 26.82
CA LEU A 133 -31.66 -22.06 25.80
C LEU A 133 -31.88 -23.50 26.26
N ASP A 134 -30.86 -24.12 26.86
CA ASP A 134 -30.93 -25.47 27.40
C ASP A 134 -31.93 -25.57 28.56
N ALA A 135 -32.02 -24.55 29.41
CA ALA A 135 -33.01 -24.49 30.49
C ALA A 135 -34.44 -24.40 29.92
N VAL A 136 -34.65 -23.64 28.85
CA VAL A 136 -35.94 -23.57 28.15
C VAL A 136 -36.28 -24.90 27.49
N LEU A 137 -35.33 -25.52 26.78
CA LEU A 137 -35.49 -26.84 26.15
C LEU A 137 -35.83 -27.93 27.17
N ARG A 138 -35.14 -27.92 28.31
CA ARG A 138 -35.43 -28.83 29.43
C ARG A 138 -36.82 -28.62 30.00
N SER A 139 -37.30 -27.38 30.06
CA SER A 139 -38.63 -27.03 30.56
C SER A 139 -39.76 -27.54 29.67
N ILE A 140 -39.53 -27.64 28.36
CA ILE A 140 -40.48 -28.22 27.39
C ILE A 140 -40.32 -29.74 27.21
N GLY A 141 -39.44 -30.39 27.99
CA GLY A 141 -39.21 -31.84 27.95
C GLY A 141 -38.38 -32.31 26.76
N ALA A 142 -37.70 -31.41 26.05
CA ALA A 142 -36.79 -31.78 24.98
C ALA A 142 -35.46 -32.31 25.53
N PRO A 143 -34.84 -33.34 24.90
CA PRO A 143 -33.52 -33.82 25.30
C PRO A 143 -32.45 -32.77 24.96
N VAL A 144 -31.61 -32.44 25.95
CA VAL A 144 -30.47 -31.50 25.82
C VAL A 144 -29.18 -32.31 25.62
N LYS A 145 -28.29 -31.84 24.74
CA LYS A 145 -26.94 -32.41 24.58
C LYS A 145 -26.04 -31.95 25.72
N GLU A 146 -25.34 -32.89 26.34
CA GLU A 146 -24.26 -32.60 27.30
C GLU A 146 -23.08 -31.96 26.58
N ASP A 147 -22.42 -31.00 27.23
CA ASP A 147 -21.28 -30.24 26.71
C ASP A 147 -20.05 -31.16 26.69
N ASP A 148 -19.66 -31.65 25.51
CA ASP A 148 -18.64 -32.68 25.30
C ASP A 148 -17.22 -32.12 25.09
N GLY A 149 -17.00 -30.85 25.43
CA GLY A 149 -15.75 -30.14 25.15
C GLY A 149 -15.56 -29.77 23.67
N SER A 150 -16.54 -30.08 22.80
CA SER A 150 -16.51 -29.61 21.40
C SER A 150 -16.52 -28.08 21.34
N THR A 151 -17.22 -27.42 22.26
CA THR A 151 -17.35 -25.96 22.35
C THR A 151 -15.99 -25.23 22.49
N GLU A 152 -15.09 -25.72 23.34
CA GLU A 152 -13.76 -25.11 23.52
C GLU A 152 -12.87 -25.29 22.28
N LYS A 153 -12.94 -26.47 21.66
CA LYS A 153 -12.21 -26.77 20.43
C LYS A 153 -12.74 -25.92 19.25
N GLU A 154 -14.04 -25.70 19.19
CA GLU A 154 -14.68 -24.81 18.23
C GLU A 154 -14.25 -23.34 18.42
N PHE A 155 -14.16 -22.87 19.67
CA PHE A 155 -13.67 -21.51 19.96
C PHE A 155 -12.22 -21.31 19.54
N ALA A 156 -11.35 -22.30 19.82
CA ALA A 156 -9.96 -22.28 19.37
C ALA A 156 -9.86 -22.27 17.83
N ALA A 157 -10.67 -23.08 17.14
CA ALA A 157 -10.72 -23.10 15.69
C ALA A 157 -11.25 -21.78 15.08
N GLU A 158 -12.21 -21.14 15.74
CA GLU A 158 -12.76 -19.83 15.34
C GLU A 158 -11.69 -18.73 15.44
N ILE A 159 -10.92 -18.70 16.54
CA ILE A 159 -9.78 -17.79 16.71
C ILE A 159 -8.72 -18.06 15.64
N ALA A 160 -8.34 -19.32 15.42
CA ALA A 160 -7.34 -19.67 14.40
C ALA A 160 -7.79 -19.25 12.98
N THR A 161 -9.08 -19.38 12.69
CA THR A 161 -9.67 -18.91 11.42
C THR A 161 -9.60 -17.39 11.31
N TYR A 162 -9.83 -16.67 12.40
CA TYR A 162 -9.68 -15.21 12.43
C TYR A 162 -8.23 -14.79 12.23
N ASP A 163 -7.29 -15.40 12.95
CA ASP A 163 -5.86 -15.10 12.86
C ASP A 163 -5.32 -15.40 11.45
N ALA A 164 -5.80 -16.47 10.80
CA ALA A 164 -5.47 -16.76 9.40
C ALA A 164 -5.98 -15.68 8.43
N LYS A 165 -7.18 -15.12 8.67
CA LYS A 165 -7.73 -13.99 7.88
C LYS A 165 -6.89 -12.73 8.09
N VAL A 166 -6.54 -12.41 9.33
CA VAL A 166 -5.68 -11.27 9.68
C VAL A 166 -4.32 -11.41 9.02
N HIS A 167 -3.69 -12.58 9.08
CA HIS A 167 -2.41 -12.84 8.43
C HIS A 167 -2.49 -12.60 6.92
N ARG A 168 -3.53 -13.14 6.25
CA ARG A 168 -3.73 -12.92 4.81
C ARG A 168 -3.93 -11.44 4.49
N ALA A 169 -4.72 -10.73 5.29
CA ALA A 169 -4.96 -9.30 5.11
C ALA A 169 -3.68 -8.47 5.36
N ALA A 170 -2.86 -8.85 6.35
CA ALA A 170 -1.58 -8.21 6.65
C ALA A 170 -0.57 -8.36 5.50
N VAL A 171 -0.48 -9.54 4.89
CA VAL A 171 0.34 -9.76 3.70
C VAL A 171 -0.13 -8.89 2.53
N GLN A 172 -1.45 -8.84 2.27
CA GLN A 172 -2.01 -7.99 1.21
C GLN A 172 -1.76 -6.50 1.45
N MET A 173 -1.87 -6.06 2.71
CA MET A 173 -1.54 -4.69 3.12
C MET A 173 -0.06 -4.39 2.87
N ALA A 174 0.86 -5.29 3.26
CA ALA A 174 2.28 -5.12 3.02
C ALA A 174 2.60 -5.01 1.52
N ASP A 175 2.01 -5.85 0.69
CA ASP A 175 2.16 -5.80 -0.77
C ASP A 175 1.65 -4.46 -1.34
N ALA A 176 0.51 -3.97 -0.85
CA ALA A 176 -0.05 -2.68 -1.27
C ALA A 176 0.85 -1.51 -0.85
N ILE A 177 1.41 -1.54 0.37
CA ILE A 177 2.37 -0.54 0.85
C ILE A 177 3.62 -0.52 -0.04
N ILE A 178 4.16 -1.70 -0.37
CA ILE A 178 5.31 -1.81 -1.27
C ILE A 178 4.99 -1.24 -2.66
N ALA A 179 3.77 -1.46 -3.17
CA ALA A 179 3.33 -0.90 -4.45
C ALA A 179 3.20 0.64 -4.40
N GLU A 180 2.68 1.19 -3.31
CA GLU A 180 2.59 2.63 -3.08
C GLU A 180 3.99 3.28 -3.02
N LEU A 181 4.93 2.67 -2.28
CA LEU A 181 6.32 3.13 -2.20
C LEU A 181 7.03 3.05 -3.56
N ARG A 182 6.72 2.03 -4.37
CA ARG A 182 7.20 1.95 -5.75
C ARG A 182 6.62 3.08 -6.61
N GLY A 183 5.35 3.42 -6.45
CA GLY A 183 4.70 4.53 -7.14
C GLY A 183 5.23 5.92 -6.74
N LEU A 184 5.88 6.02 -5.57
CA LEU A 184 6.57 7.21 -5.08
C LEU A 184 8.05 7.30 -5.49
N ASP A 185 8.50 6.39 -6.36
CA ASP A 185 9.89 6.31 -6.80
C ASP A 185 10.91 6.14 -5.65
N ILE A 186 10.51 5.48 -4.56
CA ILE A 186 11.43 5.21 -3.46
C ILE A 186 12.49 4.17 -3.90
N PRO A 187 13.79 4.47 -3.75
CA PRO A 187 14.87 3.55 -4.07
C PRO A 187 14.71 2.20 -3.35
N PHE A 188 15.27 1.14 -3.93
CA PHE A 188 15.14 -0.26 -3.47
C PHE A 188 13.76 -0.91 -3.68
N PHE A 189 12.68 -0.15 -3.86
CA PHE A 189 11.34 -0.67 -4.19
C PHE A 189 11.03 -0.62 -5.70
N THR A 190 11.73 0.25 -6.43
CA THR A 190 11.67 0.42 -7.90
C THR A 190 12.81 -0.26 -8.65
N LEU A 191 13.70 -0.99 -7.96
CA LEU A 191 14.85 -1.64 -8.57
C LEU A 191 14.42 -2.60 -9.70
N ARG A 192 15.13 -2.51 -10.83
CA ARG A 192 14.93 -3.45 -11.94
C ARG A 192 15.37 -4.85 -11.53
N LYS A 193 14.57 -5.85 -11.90
CA LYS A 193 14.81 -7.27 -11.61
C LYS A 193 16.16 -7.77 -12.15
N GLU A 194 16.70 -7.10 -13.16
CA GLU A 194 18.02 -7.36 -13.76
C GLU A 194 19.19 -7.12 -12.80
N LEU A 195 19.00 -6.29 -11.76
CA LEU A 195 20.03 -5.99 -10.76
C LEU A 195 19.90 -6.84 -9.49
N ILE A 196 18.96 -7.80 -9.46
CA ILE A 196 18.72 -8.70 -8.33
C ILE A 196 19.31 -10.06 -8.66
N GLN A 197 20.26 -10.53 -7.85
CA GLN A 197 20.84 -11.86 -8.02
C GLN A 197 19.95 -12.92 -7.37
N ASP A 198 19.29 -13.72 -8.20
CA ASP A 198 18.50 -14.90 -7.80
C ASP A 198 19.40 -16.13 -7.77
N THR A 199 19.95 -16.49 -6.62
CA THR A 199 20.59 -17.81 -6.46
C THR A 199 19.89 -18.63 -5.40
N PRO A 200 19.48 -19.86 -5.78
CA PRO A 200 20.07 -21.03 -5.16
C PRO A 200 20.68 -21.92 -6.26
N SER A 201 21.87 -21.55 -6.76
CA SER A 201 22.68 -22.49 -7.57
C SER A 201 23.74 -23.10 -6.66
N ASN A 202 23.43 -24.27 -6.14
CA ASN A 202 24.45 -25.27 -5.87
C ASN A 202 24.99 -25.75 -7.22
N ILE A 203 26.04 -25.12 -7.74
CA ILE A 203 27.07 -25.77 -8.57
C ILE A 203 28.39 -25.04 -8.28
N GLU A 204 29.33 -25.77 -7.69
CA GLU A 204 30.72 -25.39 -7.48
C GLU A 204 31.47 -25.10 -8.80
N ALA A 205 32.64 -24.45 -8.67
CA ALA A 205 33.62 -24.09 -9.69
C ALA A 205 33.23 -22.87 -10.54
N SER A 206 33.88 -21.71 -10.37
CA SER A 206 35.31 -21.56 -10.60
C SER A 206 35.82 -20.30 -9.91
N LYS A 207 36.92 -20.42 -9.16
CA LYS A 207 37.82 -19.29 -8.89
C LYS A 207 38.22 -18.66 -10.23
N SER A 208 37.96 -17.39 -10.43
CA SER A 208 38.75 -16.56 -11.32
C SER A 208 38.80 -15.16 -10.75
N GLN A 209 39.89 -14.97 -10.02
CA GLN A 209 40.45 -13.70 -9.64
C GLN A 209 40.89 -13.01 -10.93
N SER A 210 40.22 -11.93 -11.31
CA SER A 210 40.74 -10.96 -12.26
C SER A 210 40.46 -9.55 -11.75
N GLN A 211 41.47 -9.01 -11.08
CA GLN A 211 41.76 -7.58 -11.11
C GLN A 211 41.88 -7.16 -12.57
N THR A 212 41.01 -6.26 -13.01
CA THR A 212 41.29 -5.33 -14.11
C THR A 212 40.42 -4.10 -13.90
N ASP A 213 41.08 -3.01 -13.53
CA ASP A 213 40.58 -1.65 -13.68
C ASP A 213 40.16 -1.40 -15.13
N SER A 214 38.92 -0.90 -15.36
CA SER A 214 38.55 0.00 -16.47
C SER A 214 37.05 0.34 -16.48
N ASN A 215 36.75 1.56 -16.03
CA ASN A 215 35.85 2.51 -16.67
C ASN A 215 34.56 2.00 -17.37
N GLY A 216 33.59 1.54 -16.58
CA GLY A 216 32.21 1.33 -17.01
C GLY A 216 31.34 1.01 -15.80
N ILE A 217 30.54 1.97 -15.35
CA ILE A 217 29.69 1.88 -14.15
C ILE A 217 28.56 0.88 -14.43
N ILE A 218 28.83 -0.42 -14.34
CA ILE A 218 27.78 -1.43 -14.27
C ILE A 218 27.54 -1.65 -12.78
N PRO A 219 26.37 -1.28 -12.24
CA PRO A 219 26.08 -1.48 -10.83
C PRO A 219 26.10 -2.98 -10.53
N SER A 220 26.92 -3.38 -9.55
CA SER A 220 27.00 -4.76 -9.08
C SER A 220 25.61 -5.27 -8.68
N PRO A 221 25.24 -6.51 -9.07
CA PRO A 221 23.96 -7.08 -8.70
C PRO A 221 23.88 -7.29 -7.18
N ILE A 222 22.74 -6.93 -6.59
CA ILE A 222 22.49 -7.04 -5.15
C ILE A 222 21.84 -8.41 -4.87
N ALA A 223 22.31 -9.11 -3.85
CA ALA A 223 21.66 -10.34 -3.40
C ALA A 223 20.28 -10.03 -2.78
N LYS A 224 19.28 -10.90 -3.00
CA LYS A 224 17.93 -10.75 -2.41
C LYS A 224 17.94 -10.49 -0.89
N SER A 225 18.79 -11.19 -0.15
CA SER A 225 18.91 -11.03 1.31
C SER A 225 19.46 -9.67 1.72
N GLU A 226 20.34 -9.09 0.91
CA GLU A 226 20.85 -7.73 1.13
C GLU A 226 19.82 -6.68 0.73
N LEU A 227 19.06 -6.92 -0.34
CA LEU A 227 17.97 -6.04 -0.74
C LEU A 227 16.92 -5.90 0.37
N VAL A 228 16.51 -7.00 1.01
CA VAL A 228 15.55 -6.95 2.12
C VAL A 228 16.08 -6.11 3.29
N LYS A 229 17.37 -6.26 3.64
CA LYS A 229 18.01 -5.42 4.67
C LYS A 229 18.03 -3.94 4.29
N LEU A 230 18.32 -3.63 3.03
CA LEU A 230 18.32 -2.26 2.51
C LEU A 230 16.91 -1.66 2.49
N GLN A 231 15.90 -2.45 2.11
CA GLN A 231 14.48 -2.05 2.16
C GLN A 231 14.04 -1.78 3.60
N GLN A 232 14.37 -2.65 4.55
CA GLN A 232 14.05 -2.45 5.97
C GLN A 232 14.69 -1.16 6.51
N ARG A 233 15.98 -0.95 6.23
CA ARG A 233 16.68 0.28 6.63
C ARG A 233 16.06 1.53 5.98
N MET A 234 15.55 1.40 4.76
CA MET A 234 14.84 2.50 4.07
C MET A 234 13.51 2.80 4.74
N LEU A 235 12.74 1.79 5.14
CA LEU A 235 11.47 1.98 5.85
C LEU A 235 11.68 2.68 7.19
N GLU A 236 12.68 2.27 7.98
CA GLU A 236 13.05 2.92 9.24
C GLU A 236 13.39 4.42 9.04
N LEU A 237 14.13 4.74 7.97
CA LEU A 237 14.46 6.12 7.63
C LEU A 237 13.20 6.91 7.23
N LEU A 238 12.33 6.33 6.41
CA LEU A 238 11.10 6.99 5.97
C LEU A 238 10.15 7.24 7.15
N GLU A 239 10.07 6.29 8.09
CA GLU A 239 9.34 6.48 9.33
C GLU A 239 9.92 7.65 10.12
N ASP A 240 11.23 7.68 10.36
CA ASP A 240 11.87 8.74 11.14
C ASP A 240 11.72 10.14 10.53
N MET A 241 11.82 10.24 9.20
CA MET A 241 11.61 11.49 8.47
C MET A 241 10.15 11.96 8.45
N CYS A 242 9.21 11.04 8.64
CA CYS A 242 7.77 11.30 8.51
C CYS A 242 7.02 11.23 9.85
N LYS A 243 7.72 11.19 10.99
CA LYS A 243 7.13 11.27 12.33
C LYS A 243 6.39 12.59 12.58
#